data_AF-A0A317SPY6-F1
#
_entry.id   AF-A0A317SPY6-F1
#
_cell.length_a   1.000
_cell.length_b   1.000
_cell.length_c   1.000
_cell.angle_alpha   90.00
_cell.angle_beta   90.00
_cell.angle_gamma   90.00
#
_symmetry.space_group_name_H-M   'P 1'
#
loop_
_entity.id
_entity.type
_entity.pdbx_description
1 polymer ?
#
loop_
_entity_poly.entity_id
_entity_poly.type
_entity_poly.pdbx_seq_one_letter_code
_entity_poly.pdbx_strand_id
1 'polypeptide(L)' 'VITGVLKWSLGIGYMLKQFRRALGVVMRKPRKEDYGKLESYRVINLLDVWGKVLERIVERR' A
#
# COMPACT_ATOMS: atom_id res chain seq x y z
N VAL A 1 9.74 -4.26 -19.40
CA VAL A 1 9.89 -5.60 -18.79
C VAL A 1 9.04 -5.75 -17.53
N ILE A 2 9.28 -4.99 -16.44
CA ILE A 2 8.56 -5.20 -15.17
C ILE A 2 7.04 -4.95 -15.26
N THR A 3 6.60 -3.93 -16.00
CA THR A 3 5.17 -3.69 -16.23
C THR A 3 4.49 -4.84 -16.98
N GLY A 4 5.23 -5.59 -17.81
CA GLY A 4 4.76 -6.79 -18.48
C GLY A 4 4.55 -7.95 -17.51
N VAL A 5 5.53 -8.18 -16.62
CA VAL A 5 5.41 -9.17 -15.53
C VAL A 5 4.22 -8.86 -14.63
N LEU A 6 4.00 -7.58 -14.31
CA LEU A 6 2.88 -7.12 -13.49
C LEU A 6 1.52 -7.38 -14.14
N LYS A 7 1.39 -7.05 -15.43
CA LYS A 7 0.16 -7.30 -16.20
C LYS A 7 -0.13 -8.79 -16.33
N TRP A 8 0.91 -9.60 -16.55
CA TRP A 8 0.77 -11.05 -16.64
C TRP A 8 0.36 -11.65 -15.29
N SER A 9 1.02 -11.23 -14.21
CA SER A 9 0.69 -11.54 -12.81
C SER A 9 -0.77 -11.26 -12.47
N LEU A 10 -1.31 -10.11 -12.91
CA LEU A 10 -2.73 -9.78 -12.77
C LEU A 10 -3.63 -10.70 -13.63
N GLY A 11 -3.21 -11.04 -14.85
CA GLY A 11 -3.95 -11.93 -15.74
C GLY A 11 -4.06 -13.37 -15.21
N ILE A 12 -3.04 -13.86 -14.52
CA ILE A 12 -3.05 -15.20 -13.89
C ILE A 12 -3.59 -15.21 -12.45
N GLY A 13 -3.98 -14.04 -11.91
CA GLY A 13 -4.48 -13.90 -10.54
C GLY A 13 -3.43 -14.12 -9.45
N TYR A 14 -2.15 -14.19 -9.79
CA TYR A 14 -1.07 -14.44 -8.84
C TYR A 14 -0.26 -13.18 -8.60
N MET A 15 -0.31 -12.63 -7.38
CA MET A 15 0.44 -11.43 -7.00
C MET A 15 1.75 -11.80 -6.29
N LEU A 16 2.88 -11.39 -6.86
CA LEU A 16 4.21 -11.61 -6.27
C LEU A 16 4.31 -10.99 -4.87
N LYS A 17 5.04 -11.67 -3.98
CA LYS A 17 5.19 -11.25 -2.57
C LYS A 17 5.76 -9.83 -2.44
N GLN A 18 6.66 -9.41 -3.33
CA GLN A 18 7.21 -8.05 -3.31
C GLN A 18 6.13 -6.98 -3.56
N PHE A 19 5.10 -7.27 -4.35
CA PHE A 19 4.00 -6.34 -4.62
C PHE A 19 2.96 -6.28 -3.50
N ARG A 20 3.00 -7.24 -2.57
CA ARG A 20 2.08 -7.35 -1.43
C ARG A 20 2.66 -6.85 -0.12
N ARG A 21 3.89 -6.34 -0.14
CA ARG A 21 4.56 -5.86 1.06
C ARG A 21 4.30 -4.37 1.23
N ALA A 22 3.79 -4.00 2.41
CA ALA A 22 3.65 -2.62 2.83
C ALA A 22 4.18 -2.49 4.27
N LEU A 23 4.73 -1.33 4.59
CA LEU A 23 5.08 -0.96 5.95
C LEU A 23 3.92 -0.15 6.56
N GLY A 24 3.23 -0.73 7.54
CA GLY A 24 2.19 -0.03 8.29
C GLY A 24 2.81 0.89 9.33
N VAL A 25 2.72 2.21 9.12
CA VAL A 25 3.18 3.22 10.07
C VAL A 25 1.98 3.80 10.79
N VAL A 26 2.00 3.72 12.12
CA VAL A 26 0.97 4.33 12.97
C VAL A 26 1.37 5.76 13.28
N MET A 27 0.58 6.73 12.82
CA MET A 27 0.78 8.15 13.10
C MET A 27 -0.31 8.68 14.02
N ARG A 28 0.06 9.60 14.91
CA ARG A 28 -0.89 10.33 15.75
C ARG A 28 -1.69 11.33 14.92
N LYS A 29 -3.00 11.40 15.12
CA LYS A 29 -3.83 12.48 14.58
C LYS A 29 -3.57 13.74 15.41
N PRO A 30 -3.38 14.91 14.77
CA PRO A 30 -3.18 16.16 15.51
C PRO A 30 -4.44 16.51 16.31
N ARG A 31 -4.26 17.20 17.44
CA ARG A 31 -5.33 17.78 18.28
C ARG A 31 -6.33 16.76 18.86
N LYS A 32 -5.91 15.53 19.13
CA LYS A 32 -6.69 14.59 19.91
C LYS A 32 -6.37 14.72 21.40
N GLU A 33 -7.40 14.72 22.23
CA GLU A 33 -7.30 14.85 23.68
C GLU A 33 -6.70 13.59 24.32
N ASP A 34 -7.19 12.40 23.93
CA ASP A 34 -6.75 11.12 24.49
C ASP A 34 -5.96 10.27 23.48
N TYR A 35 -4.65 10.12 23.65
CA TYR A 35 -3.82 9.19 22.84
C TYR A 35 -3.79 7.75 23.39
N GLY A 36 -4.60 7.44 24.40
CA GLY A 36 -4.85 6.06 24.84
C GLY A 36 -5.86 5.31 23.95
N LYS A 37 -6.64 6.05 23.15
CA LYS A 37 -7.67 5.48 22.27
C LYS A 37 -7.12 5.27 20.86
N LEU A 38 -7.46 4.13 20.25
CA LEU A 38 -7.07 3.78 18.86
C LEU A 38 -7.54 4.84 17.84
N GLU A 39 -8.69 5.48 18.09
CA GLU A 39 -9.27 6.52 17.23
C GLU A 39 -8.37 7.76 17.05
N SER A 40 -7.42 7.97 17.98
CA SER A 40 -6.46 9.07 17.96
C SER A 40 -5.26 8.80 17.06
N TYR A 41 -5.19 7.62 16.46
CA TYR A 41 -4.17 7.24 15.50
C TYR A 41 -4.76 7.04 14.10
N ARG A 42 -3.89 7.17 13.11
CA ARG A 42 -4.14 6.81 11.72
C ARG A 42 -3.05 5.82 11.31
N VAL A 43 -3.45 4.74 10.65
CA VAL A 43 -2.51 3.78 10.08
C VAL A 43 -2.28 4.18 8.63
N ILE A 44 -1.03 4.43 8.26
CA ILE A 44 -0.61 4.71 6.90
C ILE A 44 0.18 3.51 6.40
N ASN A 45 -0.30 2.87 5.35
CA ASN A 45 0.42 1.79 4.69
C ASN A 45 1.36 2.39 3.64
N LEU A 46 2.65 2.38 3.93
CA LEU A 46 3.69 2.75 2.97
C LEU A 46 3.95 1.55 2.07
N LEU A 47 3.43 1.63 0.86
CA LEU A 47 3.71 0.67 -0.19
C LEU A 47 5.16 0.82 -0.64
N ASP A 48 5.83 -0.30 -0.89
CA ASP A 48 7.12 -0.30 -1.55
C ASP A 48 7.00 0.31 -2.96
N VAL A 49 8.13 0.70 -3.56
CA VAL A 49 8.20 1.35 -4.88
C VAL A 49 7.38 0.56 -5.92
N TRP A 50 7.45 -0.77 -5.85
CA TRP A 50 6.70 -1.64 -6.74
C TRP A 50 5.18 -1.60 -6.53
N GLY A 51 4.72 -1.50 -5.28
CA GLY A 51 3.30 -1.32 -4.96
C GLY A 51 2.77 0.01 -5.49
N LYS A 52 3.58 1.09 -5.40
CA LYS A 52 3.23 2.39 -5.99
C LYS A 52 3.16 2.36 -7.51
N VAL A 53 4.08 1.65 -8.16
CA VAL A 53 4.04 1.45 -9.62
C VAL A 53 2.77 0.69 -10.03
N LEU A 54 2.38 -0.34 -9.25
CA LEU A 54 1.13 -1.07 -9.48
C LEU A 54 -0.09 -0.17 -9.33
N GLU A 55 -0.20 0.62 -8.25
CA GLU A 55 -1.30 1.57 -8.07
C GLU A 55 -1.44 2.46 -9.31
N ARG A 56 -0.33 3.02 -9.81
CA ARG A 56 -0.34 3.89 -10.99
C ARG A 56 -0.75 3.17 -12.28
N ILE A 57 -0.50 1.87 -12.40
CA ILE A 57 -0.93 1.07 -13.56
C ILE A 57 -2.42 0.76 -13.48
N VAL A 58 -2.93 0.45 -12.28
CA VAL A 58 -4.36 0.22 -12.05
C VAL A 58 -5.14 1.51 -12.21
N GLU A 59 -4.65 2.63 -11.70
CA GLU A 59 -5.28 3.96 -11.82
C GLU A 59 -5.40 4.42 -13.28
N ARG A 60 -4.47 4.01 -14.15
CA ARG A 60 -4.48 4.34 -15.58
C ARG A 60 -5.38 3.44 -16.43
N ARG A 61 -5.93 2.37 -15.86
CA ARG A 61 -6.85 1.45 -16.53
C ARG A 61 -8.28 1.86 -16.25
#